data_AF-D8TWK9-F1
#
_entry.id   AF-D8TWK9-F1
#
_cell.length_a   1.000
_cell.length_b   1.000
_cell.length_c   1.000
_cell.angle_alpha   90.00
_cell.angle_beta   90.00
_cell.angle_gamma   90.00
#
_symmetry.space_group_name_H-M   'P 1'
#
loop_
_entity.id
_entity.type
_entity.pdbx_description
1 polymer ?
#
loop_
_entity_poly.entity_id
_entity_poly.type
_entity_poly.pdbx_seq_one_letter_code
_entity_poly.pdbx_strand_id
1 'polypeptide(L)'
;MRSHLSNCQLRHQKPSQRPRRRLVITRAWHVSSSQHSVCNLQPSRRPQLEHLIYEIINVLALPAEPSPVDLQRWSKNIDVLQKVHGAGGAERVRRALLANPSLLSADLERWHSFFVAGFGLPPDGFAKLLTDCPSLLTEGDVFTAGSCMLFFKNMGWRNQDITQRIIGYYPQLLLLDRRRDIDPVLRFLERLECRGDNLRLLVWEFPRIFDKDYRRHVRKFQYLGMYGLSVYRNGGGGDGTSGGEEGGGGRAAAAAAAAAVTAVTAPAAGDSDVAFLRP
;
A
#
# COMPACT_ATOMS: atom_id res chain seq x y z
N MET A 1 11.24 -44.19 -30.89
CA MET A 1 10.15 -44.08 -31.89
C MET A 1 8.99 -43.30 -31.26
N ARG A 2 8.45 -42.32 -32.00
CA ARG A 2 7.23 -41.53 -31.77
C ARG A 2 7.29 -40.36 -30.78
N SER A 3 7.88 -39.30 -31.31
CA SER A 3 7.53 -37.89 -31.18
C SER A 3 6.01 -37.60 -31.27
N HIS A 4 5.49 -36.78 -30.36
CA HIS A 4 4.28 -35.98 -30.59
C HIS A 4 4.51 -34.55 -30.10
N LEU A 5 4.84 -33.68 -31.06
CA LEU A 5 4.80 -32.23 -30.93
C LEU A 5 3.37 -31.78 -31.19
N SER A 6 2.76 -31.06 -30.25
CA SER A 6 1.44 -30.46 -30.42
C SER A 6 1.59 -28.96 -30.71
N ASN A 7 1.10 -28.58 -31.89
CA ASN A 7 1.02 -27.23 -32.43
C ASN A 7 0.04 -26.36 -31.62
N CYS A 8 0.52 -25.25 -31.04
CA CYS A 8 -0.34 -24.15 -30.59
C CYS A 8 -0.31 -23.03 -31.64
N GLN A 9 -1.41 -22.90 -32.37
CA GLN A 9 -1.67 -21.83 -33.34
C GLN A 9 -1.79 -20.47 -32.64
N LEU A 10 -0.87 -19.56 -32.93
CA LEU A 10 -0.99 -18.13 -32.64
C LEU A 10 -2.02 -17.51 -33.59
N ARG A 11 -3.15 -17.04 -33.05
CA ARG A 11 -4.10 -16.16 -33.77
C ARG A 11 -3.66 -14.70 -33.61
N HIS A 12 -3.23 -14.10 -34.71
CA HIS A 12 -3.02 -12.66 -34.84
C HIS A 12 -4.37 -11.92 -34.74
N GLN A 13 -4.53 -11.08 -33.71
CA GLN A 13 -5.59 -10.07 -33.65
C GLN A 13 -5.09 -8.76 -34.26
N LYS A 14 -5.86 -8.22 -35.22
CA LYS A 14 -5.65 -6.91 -35.86
C LYS A 14 -5.94 -5.77 -34.87
N PRO A 15 -5.13 -4.71 -34.82
CA PRO A 15 -5.44 -3.52 -34.04
C PRO A 15 -6.51 -2.66 -34.74
N SER A 16 -7.60 -2.41 -34.02
CA SER A 16 -8.68 -1.50 -34.40
C SER A 16 -8.19 -0.06 -34.31
N GLN A 17 -8.10 0.62 -35.46
CA GLN A 17 -7.86 2.06 -35.53
C GLN A 17 -9.14 2.82 -35.16
N ARG A 18 -9.07 3.66 -34.12
CA ARG A 18 -10.11 4.64 -33.80
C ARG A 18 -9.70 6.03 -34.30
N PRO A 19 -10.65 6.83 -34.81
CA PRO A 19 -10.36 8.14 -35.40
C PRO A 19 -10.03 9.21 -34.35
N ARG A 20 -8.96 9.96 -34.62
CA ARG A 20 -8.57 11.18 -33.89
C ARG A 20 -9.55 12.31 -34.19
N ARG A 21 -10.33 12.75 -33.19
CA ARG A 21 -11.04 14.04 -33.24
C ARG A 21 -10.08 15.14 -32.80
N ARG A 22 -9.72 16.02 -33.73
CA ARG A 22 -9.08 17.32 -33.46
C ARG A 22 -10.11 18.23 -32.78
N LEU A 23 -9.83 18.63 -31.54
CA LEU A 23 -10.51 19.77 -30.93
C LEU A 23 -9.66 21.02 -31.18
N VAL A 24 -10.24 22.00 -31.86
CA VAL A 24 -9.63 23.30 -32.15
C VAL A 24 -9.93 24.24 -30.98
N ILE A 25 -8.89 24.99 -30.61
CA ILE A 25 -8.77 25.96 -29.52
C ILE A 25 -9.55 27.24 -29.85
N THR A 26 -10.16 27.87 -28.84
CA THR A 26 -10.16 29.34 -28.75
C THR A 26 -10.01 29.79 -27.29
N ARG A 27 -8.90 30.48 -27.04
CA ARG A 27 -8.57 31.20 -25.80
C ARG A 27 -9.31 32.53 -25.78
N ALA A 28 -9.89 32.90 -24.64
CA ALA A 28 -10.15 34.28 -24.27
C ALA A 28 -9.47 34.53 -22.93
N TRP A 29 -8.37 35.28 -22.94
CA TRP A 29 -7.72 35.79 -21.73
C TRP A 29 -8.02 37.28 -21.66
N HIS A 30 -8.89 37.65 -20.71
CA HIS A 30 -9.08 39.02 -20.29
C HIS A 30 -7.99 39.35 -19.27
N VAL A 31 -7.07 40.24 -19.64
CA VAL A 31 -6.09 40.84 -18.73
C VAL A 31 -6.79 41.99 -18.02
N SER A 32 -7.00 41.86 -16.71
CA SER A 32 -7.39 42.98 -15.85
C SER A 32 -6.23 43.29 -14.92
N SER A 33 -5.60 44.43 -15.18
CA SER A 33 -4.53 44.99 -14.39
C SER A 33 -5.12 45.63 -13.13
N SER A 34 -4.78 45.13 -11.95
CA SER A 34 -4.90 45.91 -10.72
C SER A 34 -3.63 45.74 -9.89
N GLN A 35 -3.06 46.89 -9.56
CA GLN A 35 -1.76 47.10 -8.96
C GLN A 35 -1.82 47.02 -7.43
N HIS A 36 -0.62 46.90 -6.84
CA HIS A 36 -0.26 47.00 -5.43
C HIS A 36 -0.39 45.72 -4.59
N SER A 37 0.58 44.83 -4.78
CA SER A 37 1.06 43.99 -3.68
C SER A 37 2.56 44.21 -3.54
N VAL A 38 2.97 44.61 -2.33
CA VAL A 38 4.37 44.80 -1.94
C VAL A 38 5.04 43.43 -2.00
N CYS A 39 5.85 43.20 -3.03
CA CYS A 39 6.67 42.02 -3.17
C CYS A 39 7.73 42.00 -2.06
N ASN A 40 7.39 41.42 -0.92
CA ASN A 40 8.38 40.87 -0.01
C ASN A 40 9.07 39.71 -0.75
N LEU A 41 10.15 40.04 -1.45
CA LEU A 41 11.12 39.07 -1.97
C LEU A 41 11.73 38.36 -0.77
N GLN A 42 11.08 37.30 -0.30
CA GLN A 42 11.72 36.37 0.61
C GLN A 42 13.00 35.88 -0.05
N PRO A 43 14.15 35.88 0.66
CA PRO A 43 15.39 35.33 0.13
C PRO A 43 15.09 33.92 -0.37
N SER A 44 15.36 33.73 -1.65
CA SER A 44 15.12 32.50 -2.39
C SER A 44 15.65 31.31 -1.60
N ARG A 45 14.77 30.42 -1.10
CA ARG A 45 15.15 29.16 -0.42
C ARG A 45 15.84 28.13 -1.32
N ARG A 46 16.16 28.49 -2.57
CA ARG A 46 16.80 27.61 -3.56
C ARG A 46 18.25 27.18 -3.27
N PRO A 47 19.15 27.98 -2.63
CA PRO A 47 20.56 27.60 -2.53
C PRO A 47 20.80 26.40 -1.60
N GLN A 48 19.88 26.13 -0.67
CA GLN A 48 19.99 24.97 0.21
C GLN A 48 19.69 23.65 -0.50
N LEU A 49 18.75 23.64 -1.45
CA LEU A 49 18.37 22.45 -2.20
C LEU A 49 19.51 22.02 -3.15
N GLU A 50 20.08 22.99 -3.87
CA GLU A 50 21.18 22.74 -4.79
C GLU A 50 22.40 22.21 -4.03
N HIS A 51 22.74 22.80 -2.88
CA HIS A 51 23.84 22.31 -2.05
C HIS A 51 23.61 20.87 -1.58
N LEU A 52 22.39 20.52 -1.15
CA LEU A 52 22.04 19.16 -0.73
C LEU A 52 22.14 18.18 -1.90
N ILE A 53 21.69 18.57 -3.09
CA ILE A 53 21.83 17.76 -4.32
C ILE A 53 23.30 17.54 -4.66
N TYR A 54 24.12 18.59 -4.66
CA TYR A 54 25.56 18.48 -4.91
C TYR A 54 26.27 17.61 -3.87
N GLU A 55 25.93 17.77 -2.60
CA GLU A 55 26.46 16.94 -1.51
C GLU A 55 26.06 15.47 -1.69
N ILE A 56 24.78 15.20 -1.99
CA ILE A 56 24.28 13.86 -2.28
C ILE A 56 25.00 13.27 -3.49
N ILE A 57 25.16 14.01 -4.59
CA ILE A 57 25.86 13.54 -5.80
C ILE A 57 27.32 13.18 -5.46
N ASN A 58 28.02 14.08 -4.76
CA ASN A 58 29.43 13.88 -4.39
C ASN A 58 29.62 12.73 -3.40
N VAL A 59 28.72 12.57 -2.44
CA VAL A 59 28.82 11.54 -1.40
C VAL A 59 28.35 10.18 -1.91
N LEU A 60 27.30 10.13 -2.75
CA LEU A 60 26.71 8.88 -3.22
C LEU A 60 27.34 8.32 -4.51
N ALA A 61 28.36 8.99 -5.06
CA ALA A 61 28.99 8.61 -6.32
C ALA A 61 27.97 8.39 -7.45
N LEU A 62 26.93 9.23 -7.50
CA LEU A 62 25.95 9.22 -8.58
C LEU A 62 26.65 9.57 -9.91
N PRO A 63 26.10 9.16 -11.07
CA PRO A 63 26.69 9.50 -12.36
C PRO A 63 26.94 11.01 -12.45
N ALA A 64 28.14 11.39 -12.89
CA ALA A 64 28.59 12.78 -12.89
C ALA A 64 27.70 13.70 -13.75
N GLU A 65 27.00 13.12 -14.73
CA GLU A 65 26.05 13.82 -15.61
C GLU A 65 24.67 13.14 -15.53
N PRO A 66 23.85 13.47 -14.50
CA PRO A 66 22.49 12.94 -14.42
C PRO A 66 21.65 13.48 -15.58
N SER A 67 20.73 12.66 -16.09
CA SER A 67 19.84 13.12 -17.15
C SER A 67 18.92 14.25 -16.62
N PRO A 68 18.45 15.18 -17.48
CA PRO A 68 17.51 16.22 -17.06
C PRO A 68 16.22 15.66 -16.44
N VAL A 69 15.81 14.45 -16.86
CA VAL A 69 14.64 13.75 -16.33
C VAL A 69 14.90 13.27 -14.90
N ASP A 70 16.10 12.76 -14.62
CA ASP A 70 16.49 12.32 -13.28
C ASP A 70 16.59 13.52 -12.34
N LEU A 71 17.22 14.61 -12.76
CA LEU A 71 17.28 15.86 -11.98
C LEU A 71 15.88 16.38 -11.60
N GLN A 72 14.95 16.36 -12.54
CA GLN A 72 13.57 16.76 -12.27
C GLN A 72 12.90 15.83 -11.25
N ARG A 73 13.11 14.50 -11.38
CA ARG A 73 12.56 13.52 -10.43
C ARG A 73 13.18 13.68 -9.04
N TRP A 74 14.49 13.85 -8.96
CA TRP A 74 15.21 14.04 -7.71
C TRP A 74 14.74 15.32 -7.02
N SER A 75 14.58 16.42 -7.75
CA SER A 75 14.04 17.67 -7.21
C SER A 75 12.67 17.45 -6.56
N LYS A 76 11.74 16.77 -7.26
CA LYS A 76 10.41 16.47 -6.70
C LYS A 76 10.48 15.59 -5.46
N ASN A 77 11.33 14.56 -5.49
CA ASN A 77 11.53 13.67 -4.36
C ASN A 77 12.10 14.42 -3.15
N ILE A 78 13.05 15.33 -3.37
CA ILE A 78 13.58 16.16 -2.29
C ILE A 78 12.50 17.10 -1.74
N ASP A 79 11.64 17.68 -2.58
CA ASP A 79 10.50 18.50 -2.12
C ASP A 79 9.55 17.69 -1.22
N VAL A 80 9.29 16.43 -1.57
CA VAL A 80 8.49 15.52 -0.73
C VAL A 80 9.20 15.27 0.59
N LEU A 81 10.47 14.88 0.54
CA LEU A 81 11.28 14.62 1.73
C LEU A 81 11.35 15.84 2.65
N GLN A 82 11.38 17.05 2.08
CA GLN A 82 11.34 18.31 2.82
C GLN A 82 10.06 18.53 3.62
N LYS A 83 8.92 18.06 3.11
CA LYS A 83 7.62 18.14 3.80
C LYS A 83 7.49 17.13 4.93
N VAL A 84 8.28 16.07 4.88
CA VAL A 84 8.27 14.97 5.86
C VAL A 84 9.14 15.31 7.09
N HIS A 85 9.83 16.47 7.09
CA HIS A 85 10.69 16.92 8.18
C HIS A 85 9.91 17.33 9.45
N GLY A 86 9.53 16.38 10.29
CA GLY A 86 9.21 16.63 11.70
C GLY A 86 10.47 16.89 12.55
N ALA A 87 10.37 16.79 13.87
CA ALA A 87 11.50 16.98 14.79
C ALA A 87 12.60 15.93 14.54
N GLY A 88 13.70 16.34 13.88
CA GLY A 88 14.80 15.46 13.48
C GLY A 88 14.60 14.72 12.15
N GLY A 89 13.55 15.05 11.39
CA GLY A 89 13.23 14.39 10.12
C GLY A 89 14.30 14.60 9.05
N ALA A 90 14.92 15.78 8.98
CA ALA A 90 15.93 16.09 7.96
C ALA A 90 17.18 15.20 8.05
N GLU A 91 17.71 14.96 9.25
CA GLU A 91 18.88 14.10 9.44
C GLU A 91 18.53 12.62 9.19
N ARG A 92 17.32 12.18 9.56
CA ARG A 92 16.85 10.82 9.24
C ARG A 92 16.69 10.62 7.73
N VAL A 93 16.09 11.59 7.04
CA VAL A 93 15.95 11.60 5.58
C VAL A 93 17.33 11.55 4.92
N ARG A 94 18.27 12.40 5.37
CA ARG A 94 19.65 12.41 4.87
C ARG A 94 20.31 11.05 5.05
N ARG A 95 20.23 10.46 6.25
CA ARG A 95 20.75 9.12 6.53
C ARG A 95 20.10 8.05 5.65
N ALA A 96 18.79 8.11 5.43
CA ALA A 96 18.06 7.19 4.56
C ALA A 96 18.55 7.27 3.11
N LEU A 97 18.71 8.49 2.57
CA LEU A 97 19.22 8.72 1.22
C LEU A 97 20.68 8.25 1.08
N LEU A 98 21.51 8.53 2.08
CA LEU A 98 22.90 8.08 2.10
C LEU A 98 23.02 6.56 2.13
N ALA A 99 22.17 5.89 2.91
CA ALA A 99 22.13 4.44 2.99
C ALA A 99 21.48 3.79 1.75
N ASN A 100 20.53 4.47 1.10
CA ASN A 100 19.74 3.92 -0.01
C ASN A 100 19.55 4.97 -1.13
N PRO A 101 20.55 5.16 -2.00
CA PRO A 101 20.49 6.12 -3.11
C PRO A 101 19.32 5.87 -4.09
N SER A 102 18.86 4.61 -4.19
CA SER A 102 17.72 4.20 -5.02
C SER A 102 16.41 4.91 -4.67
N LEU A 103 16.29 5.48 -3.46
CA LEU A 103 15.16 6.32 -3.06
C LEU A 103 15.00 7.56 -3.96
N LEU A 104 16.09 8.08 -4.53
CA LEU A 104 16.03 9.21 -5.46
C LEU A 104 15.35 8.83 -6.78
N SER A 105 15.41 7.56 -7.17
CA SER A 105 14.78 7.06 -8.40
C SER A 105 13.33 6.63 -8.21
N ALA A 106 12.90 6.42 -6.95
CA ALA A 106 11.53 6.02 -6.59
C ALA A 106 10.52 7.15 -6.84
N ASP A 107 9.23 6.81 -6.94
CA ASP A 107 8.14 7.79 -7.06
C ASP A 107 7.63 8.18 -5.65
N LEU A 108 8.44 8.94 -4.91
CA LEU A 108 8.13 9.28 -3.51
C LEU A 108 6.89 10.17 -3.39
N GLU A 109 6.59 10.98 -4.40
CA GLU A 109 5.37 11.80 -4.45
C GLU A 109 4.12 10.92 -4.42
N ARG A 110 4.08 9.89 -5.28
CA ARG A 110 2.96 8.94 -5.31
C ARG A 110 2.85 8.14 -4.02
N TRP A 111 3.97 7.65 -3.48
CA TRP A 111 3.99 6.92 -2.21
C TRP A 111 3.56 7.78 -1.02
N HIS A 112 4.04 9.02 -0.95
CA HIS A 112 3.66 9.97 0.09
C HIS A 112 2.17 10.28 0.03
N SER A 113 1.64 10.60 -1.16
CA SER A 113 0.20 10.83 -1.33
C SER A 113 -0.61 9.60 -0.93
N PHE A 114 -0.20 8.41 -1.35
CA PHE A 114 -0.86 7.16 -1.00
C PHE A 114 -0.92 6.94 0.52
N PHE A 115 0.20 6.99 1.25
CA PHE A 115 0.20 6.72 2.68
C PHE A 115 -0.34 7.87 3.53
N VAL A 116 0.09 9.10 3.27
CA VAL A 116 -0.25 10.27 4.10
C VAL A 116 -1.67 10.73 3.81
N ALA A 117 -2.02 11.00 2.55
CA ALA A 117 -3.37 11.46 2.22
C ALA A 117 -4.37 10.30 2.17
N GLY A 118 -3.99 9.14 1.62
CA GLY A 118 -4.90 8.01 1.46
C GLY A 118 -5.19 7.23 2.76
N PHE A 119 -4.20 7.08 3.64
CA PHE A 119 -4.33 6.28 4.86
C PHE A 119 -4.13 7.06 6.15
N GLY A 120 -3.81 8.35 6.09
CA GLY A 120 -3.61 9.18 7.27
C GLY A 120 -2.32 8.83 8.03
N LEU A 121 -1.29 8.34 7.33
CA LEU A 121 0.02 8.12 7.94
C LEU A 121 0.63 9.48 8.33
N PRO A 122 1.05 9.69 9.59
CA PRO A 122 1.74 10.91 9.97
C PRO A 122 3.05 11.09 9.18
N PRO A 123 3.48 12.33 8.91
CA PRO A 123 4.75 12.60 8.22
C PRO A 123 5.94 11.85 8.84
N ASP A 124 6.06 11.86 10.17
CA ASP A 124 7.13 11.12 10.88
C ASP A 124 7.08 9.60 10.62
N GLY A 125 5.89 9.04 10.41
CA GLY A 125 5.71 7.64 10.02
C GLY A 125 6.24 7.35 8.62
N PHE A 126 6.08 8.29 7.69
CA PHE A 126 6.65 8.19 6.35
C PHE A 126 8.19 8.33 6.36
N ALA A 127 8.74 9.23 7.19
CA ALA A 127 10.20 9.29 7.44
C ALA A 127 10.74 7.97 8.01
N LYS A 128 9.99 7.33 8.91
CA LYS A 128 10.33 6.01 9.45
C LYS A 128 10.34 4.94 8.35
N LEU A 129 9.37 4.95 7.42
CA LEU A 129 9.38 4.03 6.28
C LEU A 129 10.62 4.17 5.40
N LEU A 130 11.02 5.41 5.11
CA LEU A 130 12.22 5.69 4.31
C LEU A 130 13.49 5.10 4.93
N THR A 131 13.56 5.07 6.26
CA THR A 131 14.72 4.56 7.01
C THR A 131 14.65 3.05 7.24
N ASP A 132 13.51 2.54 7.69
CA ASP A 132 13.37 1.15 8.13
C ASP A 132 13.06 0.17 7.00
N CYS A 133 12.41 0.63 5.92
CA CYS A 133 11.99 -0.22 4.81
C CYS A 133 12.06 0.49 3.44
N PRO A 134 13.26 0.92 3.01
CA PRO A 134 13.45 1.60 1.73
C PRO A 134 13.02 0.74 0.53
N SER A 135 13.17 -0.59 0.62
CA SER A 135 12.78 -1.53 -0.44
C SER A 135 11.28 -1.47 -0.77
N LEU A 136 10.43 -1.16 0.20
CA LEU A 136 9.00 -0.95 -0.06
C LEU A 136 8.77 0.19 -1.07
N LEU A 137 9.57 1.24 -0.98
CA LEU A 137 9.41 2.44 -1.80
C LEU A 137 10.11 2.32 -3.16
N THR A 138 11.21 1.56 -3.21
CA THR A 138 12.05 1.42 -4.41
C THR A 138 11.66 0.24 -5.29
N GLU A 139 11.26 -0.88 -4.68
CA GLU A 139 10.94 -2.13 -5.39
C GLU A 139 9.44 -2.44 -5.37
N GLY A 140 8.72 -1.88 -4.39
CA GLY A 140 7.29 -2.09 -4.24
C GLY A 140 6.46 -1.34 -5.28
N ASP A 141 5.21 -1.77 -5.38
CA ASP A 141 4.20 -1.08 -6.18
C ASP A 141 3.03 -0.65 -5.28
N VAL A 142 2.55 0.57 -5.52
CA VAL A 142 1.44 1.18 -4.79
C VAL A 142 0.16 0.35 -4.95
N PHE A 143 -0.04 -0.31 -6.09
CA PHE A 143 -1.19 -1.18 -6.29
C PHE A 143 -1.12 -2.45 -5.42
N THR A 144 0.04 -3.09 -5.33
CA THR A 144 0.26 -4.26 -4.44
C THR A 144 0.06 -3.87 -2.98
N ALA A 145 0.68 -2.77 -2.54
CA ALA A 145 0.48 -2.23 -1.19
C ALA A 145 -1.00 -1.92 -0.92
N GLY A 146 -1.68 -1.25 -1.84
CA GLY A 146 -3.12 -0.95 -1.74
C GLY A 146 -3.99 -2.20 -1.66
N SER A 147 -3.67 -3.23 -2.44
CA SER A 147 -4.37 -4.52 -2.40
C SER A 147 -4.21 -5.23 -1.06
N CYS A 148 -3.00 -5.20 -0.47
CA CYS A 148 -2.74 -5.68 0.88
C CYS A 148 -3.51 -4.88 1.94
N MET A 149 -3.49 -3.54 1.86
CA MET A 149 -4.21 -2.69 2.81
C MET A 149 -5.73 -2.90 2.75
N LEU A 150 -6.30 -3.01 1.56
CA LEU A 150 -7.72 -3.34 1.38
C LEU A 150 -8.06 -4.72 1.95
N PHE A 151 -7.15 -5.69 1.84
CA PHE A 151 -7.33 -6.98 2.48
C PHE A 151 -7.43 -6.86 4.02
N PHE A 152 -6.55 -6.12 4.69
CA PHE A 152 -6.67 -5.88 6.14
C PHE A 152 -7.96 -5.14 6.51
N LYS A 153 -8.39 -4.18 5.68
CA LYS A 153 -9.68 -3.50 5.88
C LYS A 153 -10.86 -4.46 5.79
N ASN A 154 -10.83 -5.40 4.84
CA ASN A 154 -11.86 -6.43 4.71
C ASN A 154 -11.85 -7.44 5.88
N MET A 155 -10.73 -7.57 6.60
CA MET A 155 -10.67 -8.28 7.89
C MET A 155 -11.15 -7.42 9.07
N GLY A 156 -11.69 -6.23 8.83
CA GLY A 156 -12.26 -5.35 9.86
C GLY A 156 -11.27 -4.39 10.50
N TRP A 157 -10.08 -4.19 9.93
CA TRP A 157 -9.09 -3.24 10.47
C TRP A 157 -9.36 -1.82 9.97
N ARG A 158 -9.19 -0.83 10.84
CA ARG A 158 -9.32 0.58 10.46
C ARG A 158 -7.99 1.10 9.89
N ASN A 159 -8.03 2.22 9.19
CA ASN A 159 -6.81 2.84 8.64
C ASN A 159 -5.76 3.11 9.73
N GLN A 160 -6.18 3.58 10.92
CA GLN A 160 -5.29 3.82 12.07
C GLN A 160 -4.63 2.53 12.58
N ASP A 161 -5.38 1.45 12.61
CA ASP A 161 -4.91 0.13 13.04
C ASP A 161 -3.81 -0.37 12.07
N ILE A 162 -4.03 -0.20 10.76
CA ILE A 162 -3.08 -0.57 9.70
C ILE A 162 -1.82 0.33 9.74
N THR A 163 -1.97 1.65 9.87
CA THR A 163 -0.82 2.56 9.91
C THR A 163 0.05 2.34 11.14
N GLN A 164 -0.56 2.13 12.31
CA GLN A 164 0.20 1.91 13.55
C GLN A 164 0.84 0.53 13.61
N ARG A 165 0.14 -0.54 13.21
CA ARG A 165 0.64 -1.91 13.32
C ARG A 165 1.39 -2.39 12.10
N ILE A 166 0.76 -2.39 10.92
CA ILE A 166 1.39 -2.93 9.71
C ILE A 166 2.50 -2.01 9.25
N ILE A 167 2.19 -0.75 8.98
CA ILE A 167 3.19 0.18 8.46
C ILE A 167 4.27 0.46 9.52
N GLY A 168 3.85 0.65 10.78
CA GLY A 168 4.76 1.02 11.86
C GLY A 168 5.75 -0.07 12.30
N TYR A 169 5.41 -1.36 12.16
CA TYR A 169 6.24 -2.47 12.65
C TYR A 169 6.60 -3.50 11.59
N TYR A 170 5.79 -3.70 10.55
CA TYR A 170 6.01 -4.72 9.53
C TYR A 170 5.70 -4.26 8.11
N PRO A 171 6.33 -3.17 7.64
CA PRO A 171 6.06 -2.59 6.33
C PRO A 171 6.37 -3.53 5.16
N GLN A 172 7.25 -4.53 5.35
CA GLN A 172 7.57 -5.55 4.35
C GLN A 172 6.33 -6.37 3.95
N LEU A 173 5.30 -6.42 4.79
CA LEU A 173 4.05 -7.10 4.46
C LEU A 173 3.35 -6.50 3.24
N LEU A 174 3.57 -5.21 2.97
CA LEU A 174 3.01 -4.51 1.83
C LEU A 174 3.71 -4.84 0.50
N LEU A 175 4.87 -5.53 0.55
CA LEU A 175 5.56 -6.07 -0.63
C LEU A 175 5.02 -7.44 -1.06
N LEU A 176 4.26 -8.12 -0.19
CA LEU A 176 3.76 -9.46 -0.50
C LEU A 176 2.63 -9.39 -1.52
N ASP A 177 2.66 -10.30 -2.49
CA ASP A 177 1.54 -10.47 -3.42
C ASP A 177 0.40 -11.19 -2.72
N ARG A 178 -0.80 -10.62 -2.77
CA ARG A 178 -1.95 -11.19 -2.07
C ARG A 178 -2.25 -12.63 -2.49
N ARG A 179 -2.23 -12.93 -3.79
CA ARG A 179 -2.65 -14.23 -4.31
C ARG A 179 -1.58 -15.29 -4.12
N ARG A 180 -0.33 -14.92 -4.29
CA ARG A 180 0.82 -15.82 -4.25
C ARG A 180 1.33 -16.05 -2.82
N ASP A 181 1.34 -15.00 -1.99
CA ASP A 181 2.05 -15.03 -0.71
C ASP A 181 1.07 -15.08 0.47
N ILE A 182 0.00 -14.28 0.46
CA ILE A 182 -0.97 -14.19 1.58
C ILE A 182 -2.04 -15.30 1.52
N ASP A 183 -2.76 -15.44 0.41
CA ASP A 183 -3.90 -16.36 0.28
C ASP A 183 -3.55 -17.83 0.59
N PRO A 184 -2.37 -18.38 0.22
CA PRO A 184 -2.00 -19.74 0.60
C PRO A 184 -1.87 -19.94 2.11
N VAL A 185 -1.38 -18.93 2.83
CA VAL A 185 -1.27 -18.95 4.30
C VAL A 185 -2.66 -18.93 4.91
N LEU A 186 -3.56 -18.08 4.41
CA LEU A 186 -4.95 -18.02 4.86
C LEU A 186 -5.67 -19.36 4.66
N ARG A 187 -5.60 -19.94 3.46
CA ARG A 187 -6.17 -21.27 3.18
C ARG A 187 -5.56 -22.37 4.04
N PHE A 188 -4.31 -22.23 4.47
CA PHE A 188 -3.71 -23.14 5.43
C PHE A 188 -4.30 -22.96 6.83
N LEU A 189 -4.39 -21.71 7.32
CA LEU A 189 -4.99 -21.39 8.63
C LEU A 189 -6.47 -21.77 8.70
N GLU A 190 -7.22 -21.56 7.62
CA GLU A 190 -8.64 -21.92 7.52
C GLU A 190 -8.90 -23.44 7.59
N ARG A 191 -7.94 -24.25 7.11
CA ARG A 191 -7.97 -25.72 7.25
C ARG A 191 -7.68 -26.17 8.68
N LEU A 192 -7.07 -25.31 9.49
CA LEU A 192 -6.83 -25.51 10.92
C LEU A 192 -7.91 -24.82 11.76
N GLU A 193 -9.05 -24.49 11.16
CA GLU A 193 -10.20 -23.84 11.80
C GLU A 193 -9.91 -22.44 12.39
N CYS A 194 -8.76 -21.85 12.08
CA CYS A 194 -8.43 -20.47 12.46
C CYS A 194 -9.11 -19.50 11.49
N ARG A 195 -10.30 -19.00 11.89
CA ARG A 195 -11.15 -18.11 11.08
C ARG A 195 -11.70 -16.95 11.93
N GLY A 196 -12.32 -15.97 11.27
CA GLY A 196 -13.02 -14.86 11.92
C GLY A 196 -12.10 -14.05 12.84
N ASP A 197 -12.55 -13.79 14.07
CA ASP A 197 -11.80 -12.99 15.05
C ASP A 197 -10.46 -13.62 15.47
N ASN A 198 -10.36 -14.96 15.49
CA ASN A 198 -9.11 -15.64 15.82
C ASN A 198 -8.04 -15.37 14.76
N LEU A 199 -8.40 -15.45 13.48
CA LEU A 199 -7.51 -15.11 12.37
C LEU A 199 -7.13 -13.64 12.42
N ARG A 200 -8.11 -12.76 12.67
CA ARG A 200 -7.90 -11.32 12.81
C ARG A 200 -6.90 -11.00 13.93
N LEU A 201 -7.06 -11.63 15.09
CA LEU A 201 -6.19 -11.47 16.25
C LEU A 201 -4.79 -12.04 16.01
N LEU A 202 -4.68 -13.23 15.40
CA LEU A 202 -3.39 -13.83 15.03
C LEU A 202 -2.59 -12.91 14.11
N VAL A 203 -3.24 -12.36 13.08
CA VAL A 203 -2.60 -11.45 12.12
C VAL A 203 -2.25 -10.11 12.77
N TRP A 204 -3.04 -9.66 13.75
CA TRP A 204 -2.79 -8.44 14.52
C TRP A 204 -1.56 -8.55 15.40
N GLU A 205 -1.45 -9.64 16.17
CA GLU A 205 -0.36 -9.85 17.10
C GLU A 205 0.90 -10.35 16.40
N PHE A 206 0.75 -11.09 15.31
CA PHE A 206 1.88 -11.69 14.61
C PHE A 206 1.77 -11.54 13.07
N PRO A 207 1.98 -10.32 12.52
CA PRO A 207 1.96 -10.09 11.06
C PRO A 207 2.97 -10.92 10.27
N ARG A 208 4.06 -11.36 10.92
CA ARG A 208 5.08 -12.25 10.34
C ARG A 208 4.56 -13.65 10.03
N ILE A 209 3.29 -13.95 10.37
CA ILE A 209 2.62 -15.18 9.95
C ILE A 209 2.58 -15.35 8.43
N PHE A 210 2.79 -14.29 7.64
CA PHE A 210 2.86 -14.37 6.18
C PHE A 210 4.28 -14.59 5.62
N ASP A 211 5.29 -14.73 6.49
CA ASP A 211 6.65 -15.06 6.05
C ASP A 211 6.73 -16.52 5.54
N LYS A 212 7.82 -16.85 4.85
CA LYS A 212 8.09 -18.21 4.32
C LYS A 212 8.03 -19.31 5.40
N ASP A 213 8.33 -18.95 6.64
CA ASP A 213 8.37 -19.86 7.80
C ASP A 213 7.05 -19.95 8.59
N TYR A 214 5.93 -19.52 8.02
CA TYR A 214 4.62 -19.51 8.70
C TYR A 214 4.25 -20.84 9.38
N ARG A 215 4.60 -21.98 8.78
CA ARG A 215 4.31 -23.31 9.34
C ARG A 215 4.98 -23.52 10.70
N ARG A 216 6.19 -23.00 10.90
CA ARG A 216 6.90 -23.09 12.18
C ARG A 216 6.17 -22.29 13.26
N HIS A 217 5.71 -21.08 12.91
CA HIS A 217 4.92 -20.24 13.82
C HIS A 217 3.57 -20.87 14.17
N VAL A 218 2.86 -21.41 13.18
CA VAL A 218 1.59 -22.10 13.41
C VAL A 218 1.74 -23.28 14.36
N ARG A 219 2.76 -24.14 14.19
CA ARG A 219 3.00 -25.26 15.11
C ARG A 219 3.26 -24.80 16.54
N LYS A 220 3.98 -23.69 16.71
CA LYS A 220 4.20 -23.08 18.03
C LYS A 220 2.88 -22.60 18.63
N PHE A 221 2.04 -21.94 17.85
CA PHE A 221 0.74 -21.47 18.33
C PHE A 221 -0.25 -22.61 18.62
N GLN A 222 -0.19 -23.69 17.84
CA GLN A 222 -0.91 -24.93 18.13
C GLN A 222 -0.48 -25.51 19.47
N TYR A 223 0.82 -25.69 19.69
CA TYR A 223 1.35 -26.21 20.96
C TYR A 223 0.89 -25.39 22.17
N LEU A 224 0.74 -24.07 22.00
CA LEU A 224 0.27 -23.15 23.03
C LEU A 224 -1.26 -23.05 23.13
N GLY A 225 -2.02 -23.67 22.23
CA GLY A 225 -3.49 -23.59 22.20
C GLY A 225 -4.03 -22.19 21.90
N MET A 226 -3.30 -21.35 21.16
CA MET A 226 -3.68 -19.95 20.91
C MET A 226 -4.46 -19.78 19.59
N TYR A 227 -5.28 -18.73 19.53
CA TYR A 227 -6.02 -18.32 18.32
C TYR A 227 -6.90 -19.43 17.70
N GLY A 228 -7.46 -20.31 18.55
CA GLY A 228 -8.28 -21.43 18.10
C GLY A 228 -7.51 -22.54 17.37
N LEU A 229 -6.18 -22.50 17.35
CA LEU A 229 -5.34 -23.54 16.77
C LEU A 229 -5.18 -24.68 17.78
N SER A 230 -6.03 -25.70 17.72
CA SER A 230 -5.90 -26.90 18.57
C SER A 230 -5.04 -27.99 17.89
N VAL A 231 -4.24 -28.72 18.68
CA VAL A 231 -3.24 -29.69 18.17
C VAL A 231 -3.93 -30.96 17.66
N TYR A 232 -4.99 -31.43 18.29
CA TYR A 232 -5.80 -32.56 17.81
C TYR A 232 -7.18 -32.53 18.46
N ARG A 233 -8.24 -32.33 17.65
CA ARG A 233 -9.56 -32.89 17.95
C ARG A 233 -9.95 -33.89 16.86
N ASN A 234 -9.01 -34.75 16.48
CA ASN A 234 -9.21 -35.78 15.46
C ASN A 234 -9.38 -37.20 16.06
N GLY A 235 -9.68 -37.30 17.36
CA GLY A 235 -10.45 -38.41 17.91
C GLY A 235 -11.82 -37.82 18.27
N GLY A 236 -12.93 -38.18 17.63
CA GLY A 236 -13.38 -39.56 17.53
C GLY A 236 -13.73 -40.06 18.94
N GLY A 237 -14.92 -39.70 19.44
CA GLY A 237 -15.45 -40.28 20.68
C GLY A 237 -16.15 -39.27 21.58
N GLY A 238 -17.47 -39.20 21.48
CA GLY A 238 -18.30 -38.44 22.41
C GLY A 238 -19.61 -38.02 21.78
N ASP A 239 -20.43 -39.00 21.41
CA ASP A 239 -21.89 -38.84 21.34
C ASP A 239 -22.37 -38.41 22.73
N GLY A 240 -22.30 -37.12 22.99
CA GLY A 240 -22.74 -36.46 24.20
C GLY A 240 -24.03 -35.73 23.89
N THR A 241 -25.08 -36.50 23.58
CA THR A 241 -26.45 -36.05 23.61
C THR A 241 -26.76 -35.61 25.05
N SER A 242 -26.49 -34.35 25.39
CA SER A 242 -27.06 -33.69 26.56
C SER A 242 -27.90 -32.52 26.04
N GLY A 243 -29.18 -32.82 25.86
CA GLY A 243 -30.22 -31.82 25.66
C GLY A 243 -30.20 -30.79 26.78
N GLY A 244 -30.40 -29.53 26.39
CA GLY A 244 -30.37 -28.39 27.29
C GLY A 244 -30.79 -27.14 26.52
N GLU A 245 -32.08 -27.13 26.18
CA GLU A 245 -32.98 -25.98 26.12
C GLU A 245 -32.59 -24.73 25.31
N GLU A 246 -33.46 -24.52 24.32
CA GLU A 246 -33.88 -23.27 23.70
C GLU A 246 -33.68 -21.99 24.54
N GLY A 247 -32.98 -21.02 23.95
CA GLY A 247 -32.88 -19.66 24.44
C GLY A 247 -32.65 -18.71 23.27
N GLY A 248 -33.75 -18.25 22.67
CA GLY A 248 -33.77 -17.56 21.39
C GLY A 248 -33.01 -16.23 21.33
N GLY A 249 -32.61 -15.89 20.10
CA GLY A 249 -32.64 -14.51 19.63
C GLY A 249 -31.30 -13.89 19.26
N GLY A 250 -30.97 -13.95 17.97
CA GLY A 250 -30.24 -12.87 17.30
C GLY A 250 -28.81 -13.21 16.87
N ARG A 251 -28.65 -13.76 15.65
CA ARG A 251 -27.43 -13.57 14.84
C ARG A 251 -27.64 -14.00 13.38
N ALA A 252 -28.34 -13.16 12.63
CA ALA A 252 -28.31 -13.14 11.17
C ALA A 252 -27.28 -12.11 10.69
N ALA A 253 -25.99 -12.43 10.73
CA ALA A 253 -24.92 -11.63 10.11
C ALA A 253 -23.57 -12.38 10.09
N ALA A 254 -23.46 -13.50 9.38
CA ALA A 254 -22.15 -14.13 9.13
C ALA A 254 -22.09 -15.01 7.87
N ALA A 255 -22.95 -14.77 6.88
CA ALA A 255 -23.00 -15.53 5.64
C ALA A 255 -23.16 -14.61 4.42
N ALA A 256 -22.17 -13.73 4.17
CA ALA A 256 -22.13 -12.91 2.95
C ALA A 256 -20.71 -12.46 2.54
N ALA A 257 -19.64 -13.15 2.96
CA ALA A 257 -18.26 -12.73 2.67
C ALA A 257 -17.47 -13.65 1.71
N ALA A 258 -18.10 -14.68 1.13
CA ALA A 258 -17.39 -15.67 0.30
C ALA A 258 -17.74 -15.66 -1.21
N ALA A 259 -18.59 -14.75 -1.69
CA ALA A 259 -19.04 -14.75 -3.08
C ALA A 259 -19.10 -13.33 -3.70
N ALA A 260 -17.99 -12.59 -3.70
CA ALA A 260 -17.86 -11.35 -4.47
C ALA A 260 -16.39 -11.10 -4.86
N VAL A 261 -15.86 -11.94 -5.76
CA VAL A 261 -14.66 -11.61 -6.56
C VAL A 261 -14.95 -11.96 -8.03
N THR A 262 -16.00 -11.33 -8.57
CA THR A 262 -16.17 -11.19 -10.02
C THR A 262 -17.06 -9.98 -10.28
N ALA A 263 -16.67 -9.16 -11.28
CA ALA A 263 -17.33 -7.93 -11.76
C ALA A 263 -17.05 -6.62 -11.00
N VAL A 264 -15.94 -5.96 -11.35
CA VAL A 264 -15.86 -4.48 -11.31
C VAL A 264 -16.45 -3.96 -12.61
N THR A 265 -17.73 -3.61 -12.56
CA THR A 265 -18.39 -2.76 -13.55
C THR A 265 -18.35 -1.33 -13.01
N ALA A 266 -17.86 -0.39 -13.83
CA ALA A 266 -17.73 1.02 -13.46
C ALA A 266 -19.09 1.66 -13.10
N PRO A 267 -19.19 2.50 -12.06
CA PRO A 267 -20.35 3.33 -11.87
C PRO A 267 -20.27 4.59 -12.74
N ALA A 268 -21.40 4.87 -13.37
CA ALA A 268 -21.68 6.02 -14.20
C ALA A 268 -21.58 7.34 -13.42
N ALA A 269 -21.26 8.40 -14.16
CA ALA A 269 -21.25 9.78 -13.71
C ALA A 269 -22.59 10.15 -13.06
N GLY A 270 -22.52 10.58 -11.81
CA GLY A 270 -23.61 11.23 -11.07
C GLY A 270 -23.28 12.71 -10.94
N ASP A 271 -24.12 13.50 -11.60
CA ASP A 271 -24.27 14.94 -11.51
C ASP A 271 -24.41 15.39 -10.05
N SER A 272 -23.58 16.33 -9.60
CA SER A 272 -23.76 16.98 -8.29
C SER A 272 -23.80 18.48 -8.52
N ASP A 273 -25.05 18.94 -8.62
CA ASP A 273 -25.48 20.31 -8.72
C ASP A 273 -25.24 21.06 -7.40
N VAL A 274 -25.01 22.36 -7.56
CA VAL A 274 -24.49 23.29 -6.57
C VAL A 274 -25.64 23.92 -5.80
N ALA A 275 -25.63 23.82 -4.47
CA ALA A 275 -26.13 24.86 -3.57
C ALA A 275 -25.84 24.48 -2.11
N PHE A 276 -25.08 25.30 -1.38
CA PHE A 276 -25.51 25.75 -0.05
C PHE A 276 -24.72 27.00 0.38
N LEU A 277 -25.48 27.88 1.01
CA LEU A 277 -25.25 29.28 1.29
C LEU A 277 -24.30 29.52 2.48
N ARG A 278 -23.66 30.69 2.44
CA ARG A 278 -23.08 31.45 3.57
C ARG A 278 -24.10 31.66 4.70
N PRO A 279 -23.65 31.86 5.95
CA PRO A 279 -23.10 33.18 6.38
C PRO A 279 -21.57 33.25 6.40
#